data_AF-A0A1M5LZ32-F1
#
_entry.id   AF-A0A1M5LZ32-F1
#
_cell.length_a   1.000
_cell.length_b   1.000
_cell.length_c   1.000
_cell.angle_alpha   90.00
_cell.angle_beta   90.00
_cell.angle_gamma   90.00
#
_symmetry.space_group_name_H-M   'P 1'
#
loop_
_entity.id
_entity.type
_entity.pdbx_description
1 polymer ?
#
loop_
_entity_poly.entity_id
_entity_poly.type
_entity_poly.pdbx_seq_one_letter_code
_entity_poly.pdbx_strand_id
1 'polypeptide(L)'
;MLNGTKKRSRFTAKFAFALALVLSLSGTSFAELAGMGDSNAPTEEKSERGIKALIGIGGGNSMITDDGTIFMALRIGLDFGKLLSAGMWYVTTISDVRNYNVPQKQLVNYNSFGAFVELFPLRFNEQMSVSVPIRVGGGAVNALENGDEGFESEDYFFVADMAAHFNYRITRMLEVSIGGGYRMFAGIEENNLENMDFCTPFGELRFTIRE
;
A
#
# COMPACT_ATOMS: atom_id res chain seq x y z
N MET A 1 24.96 -6.22 -26.72
CA MET A 1 24.91 -6.45 -25.26
C MET A 1 25.32 -5.17 -24.53
N LEU A 2 24.41 -4.26 -24.16
CA LEU A 2 24.73 -3.06 -23.36
C LEU A 2 23.52 -2.39 -22.64
N ASN A 3 22.35 -3.06 -22.53
CA ASN A 3 21.12 -2.45 -21.97
C ASN A 3 20.76 -2.85 -20.52
N GLY A 4 21.53 -3.74 -19.87
CA GLY A 4 21.21 -4.22 -18.51
C GLY A 4 21.49 -3.23 -17.37
N THR A 5 22.34 -2.24 -17.58
CA THR A 5 22.78 -1.28 -16.54
C THR A 5 21.83 -0.10 -16.35
N LYS A 6 21.12 0.36 -17.40
CA LYS A 6 20.18 1.50 -17.31
C LYS A 6 18.89 1.17 -16.56
N LYS A 7 18.36 -0.07 -16.70
CA LYS A 7 17.10 -0.48 -16.06
C LYS A 7 17.26 -0.65 -14.53
N ARG A 8 18.38 -1.22 -14.09
CA ARG A 8 18.78 -1.27 -12.66
C ARG A 8 18.98 0.12 -12.07
N SER A 9 19.61 1.03 -12.80
CA SER A 9 19.87 2.42 -12.38
C SER A 9 18.59 3.23 -12.12
N ARG A 10 17.53 3.05 -12.92
CA ARG A 10 16.25 3.74 -12.70
C ARG A 10 15.48 3.17 -11.50
N PHE A 11 15.56 1.86 -11.27
CA PHE A 11 14.93 1.21 -10.11
C PHE A 11 15.64 1.61 -8.80
N THR A 12 16.97 1.58 -8.77
CA THR A 12 17.74 2.04 -7.62
C THR A 12 17.58 3.53 -7.38
N ALA A 13 17.46 4.35 -8.43
CA ALA A 13 17.18 5.78 -8.29
C ALA A 13 15.78 6.06 -7.71
N LYS A 14 14.74 5.35 -8.17
CA LYS A 14 13.38 5.49 -7.63
C LYS A 14 13.29 5.01 -6.17
N PHE A 15 13.92 3.88 -5.85
CA PHE A 15 13.99 3.36 -4.49
C PHE A 15 14.81 4.29 -3.57
N ALA A 16 15.96 4.78 -4.03
CA ALA A 16 16.77 5.74 -3.27
C ALA A 16 16.05 7.07 -3.07
N PHE A 17 15.28 7.53 -4.07
CA PHE A 17 14.48 8.75 -3.94
C PHE A 17 13.32 8.57 -2.96
N ALA A 18 12.59 7.44 -3.01
CA ALA A 18 11.56 7.12 -2.04
C ALA A 18 12.13 6.97 -0.62
N LEU A 19 13.29 6.31 -0.48
CA LEU A 19 14.01 6.18 0.79
C LEU A 19 14.48 7.54 1.31
N ALA A 20 15.00 8.41 0.45
CA ALA A 20 15.41 9.76 0.80
C ALA A 20 14.22 10.66 1.18
N LEU A 21 13.06 10.47 0.55
CA LEU A 21 11.82 11.17 0.89
C LEU A 21 11.31 10.73 2.27
N VAL A 22 11.32 9.42 2.55
CA VAL A 22 10.96 8.86 3.86
C VAL A 22 11.94 9.32 4.94
N LEU A 23 13.25 9.35 4.65
CA LEU A 23 14.27 9.80 5.59
C LEU A 23 14.21 11.32 5.84
N SER A 24 13.94 12.14 4.82
CA SER A 24 13.78 13.59 4.98
C SER A 24 12.50 13.96 5.74
N LEU A 25 11.41 13.24 5.53
CA LEU A 25 10.17 13.41 6.32
C LEU A 25 10.33 12.94 7.77
N SER A 26 11.17 11.93 8.01
CA SER A 26 11.47 11.51 9.38
C SER A 26 12.33 12.55 10.13
N GLY A 27 13.19 13.29 9.44
CA GLY A 27 13.99 14.38 10.01
C GLY A 27 13.16 15.55 10.55
N THR A 28 12.04 15.89 9.91
CA THR A 28 11.14 16.95 10.40
C THR A 28 10.40 16.54 11.68
N SER A 29 10.17 15.24 11.89
CA SER A 29 9.55 14.72 13.13
C SER A 29 10.51 14.71 14.33
N PHE A 30 11.83 14.69 14.10
CA PHE A 30 12.83 14.78 15.19
C PHE A 30 13.21 16.22 15.56
N ALA A 31 13.01 17.19 14.66
CA ALA A 31 13.33 18.59 14.92
C ALA A 31 12.40 19.21 15.99
N GLU A 32 11.12 18.81 16.03
CA GLU A 32 10.21 19.23 17.11
C GLU A 32 10.54 18.60 18.47
N LEU A 33 11.16 17.40 18.47
CA LEU A 33 11.55 16.70 19.70
C LEU A 33 12.88 17.23 20.31
N ALA A 34 13.78 17.77 19.49
CA ALA A 34 15.08 18.30 19.92
C ALA A 34 15.05 19.77 20.37
N GLY A 35 13.97 20.50 20.08
CA GLY A 35 13.76 21.89 20.50
C GLY A 35 13.17 22.05 21.91
N MET A 36 12.77 20.95 22.58
CA MET A 36 12.06 20.97 23.87
C MET A 36 13.01 20.74 25.06
N GLY A 37 14.18 21.37 25.01
CA GLY A 37 15.22 21.28 26.03
C GLY A 37 15.56 22.64 26.61
N ASP A 38 14.58 23.35 27.18
CA ASP A 38 14.80 24.12 28.41
C ASP A 38 13.51 24.71 28.98
N SER A 39 13.30 24.45 30.27
CA SER A 39 12.36 25.11 31.19
C SER A 39 10.88 25.15 30.81
N ASN A 40 10.16 24.12 31.29
CA ASN A 40 8.71 24.01 31.57
C ASN A 40 8.15 22.77 30.88
N ALA A 41 8.13 21.65 31.60
CA ALA A 41 7.35 20.49 31.21
C ALA A 41 5.90 20.93 30.98
N PRO A 42 5.36 20.89 29.76
CA PRO A 42 3.94 21.05 29.58
C PRO A 42 3.32 19.80 30.19
N THR A 43 2.47 20.04 31.18
CA THR A 43 1.50 19.07 31.69
C THR A 43 0.96 18.23 30.54
N GLU A 44 0.98 16.91 30.70
CA GLU A 44 0.42 15.95 29.75
C GLU A 44 -0.98 16.39 29.32
N GLU A 45 -1.08 17.07 28.17
CA GLU A 45 -2.35 17.23 27.49
C GLU A 45 -2.69 15.85 26.91
N LYS A 46 -3.43 15.09 27.71
CA LYS A 46 -4.38 14.11 27.20
C LYS A 46 -5.24 14.79 26.13
N SER A 47 -4.78 14.75 24.88
CA SER A 47 -5.61 15.00 23.72
C SER A 47 -6.60 13.84 23.59
N GLU A 48 -7.64 13.88 24.43
CA GLU A 48 -8.70 12.88 24.49
C GLU A 48 -9.69 12.99 23.30
N ARG A 49 -9.46 13.90 22.32
CA ARG A 49 -10.34 14.11 21.16
C ARG A 49 -9.63 14.63 19.87
N GLY A 50 -8.36 14.32 19.66
CA GLY A 50 -7.64 14.77 18.46
C GLY A 50 -7.83 13.85 17.25
N ILE A 51 -8.01 14.45 16.06
CA ILE A 51 -7.77 13.76 14.78
C ILE A 51 -6.26 13.55 14.68
N LYS A 52 -5.85 12.32 14.35
CA LYS A 52 -4.44 11.91 14.35
C LYS A 52 -4.01 11.55 12.94
N ALA A 53 -2.80 11.94 12.53
CA ALA A 53 -2.28 11.54 11.23
C ALA A 53 -1.84 10.08 11.23
N LEU A 54 -1.96 9.41 10.08
CA LEU A 54 -1.38 8.10 9.86
C LEU A 54 -0.64 8.02 8.54
N ILE A 55 0.48 7.30 8.55
CA ILE A 55 1.18 6.85 7.35
C ILE A 55 1.45 5.36 7.48
N GLY A 56 1.12 4.60 6.43
CA GLY A 56 1.27 3.16 6.40
C GLY A 56 2.03 2.71 5.16
N ILE A 57 2.99 1.83 5.34
CA ILE A 57 3.62 1.08 4.25
C ILE A 57 3.31 -0.40 4.44
N GLY A 58 2.97 -1.08 3.36
CA GLY A 58 2.64 -2.49 3.38
C GLY A 58 3.16 -3.22 2.17
N GLY A 59 3.23 -4.53 2.30
CA GLY A 59 3.57 -5.42 1.20
C GLY A 59 2.83 -6.73 1.38
N GLY A 60 2.57 -7.40 0.27
CA GLY A 60 1.74 -8.58 0.31
C GLY A 60 1.85 -9.42 -0.94
N ASN A 61 1.18 -10.56 -0.89
CA ASN A 61 1.07 -11.48 -2.01
C ASN A 61 -0.39 -11.55 -2.49
N SER A 62 -0.55 -11.69 -3.79
CA SER A 62 -1.82 -11.75 -4.52
C SER A 62 -1.65 -12.71 -5.70
N MET A 63 -2.73 -13.13 -6.34
CA MET A 63 -2.65 -13.79 -7.64
C MET A 63 -3.15 -12.81 -8.71
N ILE A 64 -2.40 -12.68 -9.80
CA ILE A 64 -2.85 -11.96 -11.00
C ILE A 64 -2.60 -12.89 -12.16
N THR A 65 -3.63 -13.23 -12.91
CA THR A 65 -3.56 -14.17 -14.05
C THR A 65 -2.95 -15.51 -13.66
N ASP A 66 -3.41 -16.07 -12.53
CA ASP A 66 -2.90 -17.29 -11.90
C ASP A 66 -1.40 -17.28 -11.52
N ASP A 67 -0.72 -16.13 -11.62
CA ASP A 67 0.68 -15.97 -11.24
C ASP A 67 0.83 -15.29 -9.89
N GLY A 68 1.78 -15.78 -9.11
CA GLY A 68 2.10 -15.27 -7.79
C GLY A 68 2.69 -13.87 -7.88
N THR A 69 1.95 -12.90 -7.37
CA THR A 69 2.29 -11.48 -7.46
C THR A 69 2.64 -10.90 -6.09
N ILE A 70 3.72 -10.14 -6.02
CA ILE A 70 4.08 -9.35 -4.84
C ILE A 70 3.76 -7.89 -5.12
N PHE A 71 3.01 -7.27 -4.20
CA PHE A 71 2.66 -5.86 -4.26
C PHE A 71 3.24 -5.09 -3.07
N MET A 72 3.43 -3.79 -3.28
CA MET A 72 3.68 -2.82 -2.22
C MET A 72 2.53 -1.83 -2.16
N ALA A 73 2.22 -1.38 -0.95
CA ALA A 73 1.16 -0.44 -0.65
C ALA A 73 1.69 0.74 0.16
N LEU A 74 1.25 1.95 -0.18
CA LEU A 74 1.40 3.15 0.62
C LEU A 74 0.00 3.62 1.03
N ARG A 75 -0.14 4.09 2.28
CA ARG A 75 -1.38 4.68 2.81
C ARG A 75 -1.03 5.95 3.56
N ILE A 76 -1.88 6.95 3.40
CA ILE A 76 -1.84 8.20 4.17
C ILE A 76 -3.25 8.54 4.59
N GLY A 77 -3.45 9.04 5.80
CA GLY A 77 -4.80 9.30 6.29
C GLY A 77 -4.87 9.88 7.68
N LEU A 78 -6.05 9.77 8.25
CA LEU A 78 -6.40 10.31 9.54
C LEU A 78 -7.15 9.26 10.38
N ASP A 79 -6.86 9.21 11.68
CA ASP A 79 -7.65 8.49 12.67
C ASP A 79 -8.69 9.42 13.28
N PHE A 80 -9.94 8.98 13.22
CA PHE A 80 -11.09 9.62 13.83
C PHE A 80 -11.42 8.90 15.13
N GLY A 81 -10.59 9.17 16.13
CA GLY A 81 -10.68 8.53 17.44
C GLY A 81 -10.26 7.05 17.40
N LYS A 82 -10.91 6.21 18.20
CA LYS A 82 -10.52 4.80 18.38
C LYS A 82 -11.20 3.83 17.39
N LEU A 83 -12.20 4.25 16.64
CA LEU A 83 -13.06 3.31 15.89
C LEU A 83 -12.84 3.33 14.38
N LEU A 84 -12.29 4.42 13.87
CA LEU A 84 -12.29 4.70 12.44
C LEU A 84 -10.99 5.36 12.02
N SER A 85 -10.42 4.88 10.91
CA SER A 85 -9.42 5.61 10.15
C SER A 85 -9.93 5.77 8.71
N ALA A 86 -9.54 6.86 8.05
CA ALA A 86 -9.81 7.01 6.62
C ALA A 86 -8.70 7.78 5.93
N GLY A 87 -8.55 7.58 4.63
CA GLY A 87 -7.51 8.26 3.87
C GLY A 87 -7.38 7.75 2.45
N MET A 88 -6.18 7.91 1.90
CA MET A 88 -5.83 7.49 0.55
C MET A 88 -4.82 6.36 0.58
N TRP A 89 -4.83 5.57 -0.49
CA TRP A 89 -3.87 4.50 -0.67
C TRP A 89 -3.37 4.44 -2.11
N TYR A 90 -2.20 3.85 -2.29
CA TYR A 90 -1.56 3.55 -3.56
C TYR A 90 -0.97 2.14 -3.49
N VAL A 91 -1.16 1.32 -4.52
CA VAL A 91 -0.57 -0.02 -4.63
C VAL A 91 0.09 -0.17 -5.98
N THR A 92 1.26 -0.81 -5.99
CA THR A 92 2.02 -1.16 -7.20
C THR A 92 2.57 -2.58 -7.09
N THR A 93 2.65 -3.29 -8.22
CA THR A 93 3.34 -4.59 -8.28
C THR A 93 4.84 -4.43 -8.38
N ILE A 94 5.59 -5.24 -7.64
CA ILE A 94 7.05 -5.27 -7.69
C ILE A 94 7.62 -6.56 -8.29
N SER A 95 6.79 -7.58 -8.45
CA SER A 95 7.14 -8.81 -9.15
C SER A 95 6.85 -8.71 -10.64
N ASP A 96 7.62 -9.44 -11.44
CA ASP A 96 7.32 -9.69 -12.85
C ASP A 96 6.11 -10.64 -12.95
N VAL A 97 4.92 -10.10 -13.20
CA VAL A 97 3.70 -10.89 -13.39
C VAL A 97 3.58 -11.29 -14.85
N ARG A 98 3.27 -12.56 -15.14
CA ARG A 98 3.15 -13.05 -16.51
C ARG A 98 1.71 -13.36 -16.86
N ASN A 99 1.25 -12.81 -17.98
CA ASN A 99 -0.02 -13.23 -18.59
C ASN A 99 0.19 -14.55 -19.36
N TYR A 100 -0.45 -15.64 -18.91
CA TYR A 100 -0.42 -16.95 -19.58
C TYR A 100 -1.59 -17.18 -20.55
N ASN A 101 -2.58 -16.27 -20.59
CA ASN A 101 -3.76 -16.36 -21.44
C ASN A 101 -3.48 -15.95 -22.90
N VAL A 102 -2.25 -15.51 -23.20
CA VAL A 102 -1.79 -15.09 -24.53
C VAL A 102 -0.64 -15.99 -25.05
N PRO A 103 -0.54 -16.21 -26.39
CA PRO A 103 0.52 -17.06 -26.97
C PRO A 103 1.95 -16.56 -26.72
N GLN A 104 2.13 -15.25 -26.62
CA GLN A 104 3.38 -14.62 -26.22
C GLN A 104 3.26 -14.11 -24.78
N LYS A 105 4.15 -14.56 -23.89
CA LYS A 105 4.14 -14.14 -22.48
C LYS A 105 4.33 -12.63 -22.38
N GLN A 106 3.35 -11.95 -21.80
CA GLN A 106 3.41 -10.51 -21.53
C GLN A 106 3.71 -10.25 -20.06
N LEU A 107 4.46 -9.18 -19.78
CA LEU A 107 4.68 -8.67 -18.43
C LEU A 107 3.54 -7.72 -18.04
N VAL A 108 2.89 -7.98 -16.92
CA VAL A 108 1.79 -7.17 -16.42
C VAL A 108 2.33 -6.18 -15.39
N ASN A 109 2.21 -4.88 -15.67
CA ASN A 109 2.51 -3.82 -14.71
C ASN A 109 1.21 -3.23 -14.17
N TYR A 110 1.03 -3.32 -12.86
CA TYR A 110 -0.19 -2.95 -12.17
C TYR A 110 0.06 -1.79 -11.22
N ASN A 111 -0.77 -0.75 -11.32
CA ASN A 111 -0.81 0.35 -10.36
C ASN A 111 -2.26 0.72 -10.06
N SER A 112 -2.56 1.01 -8.80
CA SER A 112 -3.90 1.43 -8.37
C SER A 112 -3.81 2.44 -7.24
N PHE A 113 -4.80 3.30 -7.14
CA PHE A 113 -4.93 4.29 -6.09
C PHE A 113 -6.39 4.50 -5.74
N GLY A 114 -6.65 5.02 -4.53
CA GLY A 114 -8.01 5.31 -4.14
C GLY A 114 -8.12 5.75 -2.69
N ALA A 115 -9.32 5.57 -2.15
CA ALA A 115 -9.65 5.88 -0.78
C ALA A 115 -9.81 4.60 0.04
N PHE A 116 -9.55 4.69 1.33
CA PHE A 116 -9.81 3.62 2.28
C PHE A 116 -10.57 4.14 3.49
N VAL A 117 -11.33 3.23 4.09
CA VAL A 117 -11.88 3.33 5.43
C VAL A 117 -11.43 2.10 6.20
N GLU A 118 -10.96 2.27 7.42
CA GLU A 118 -10.57 1.18 8.29
C GLU A 118 -11.34 1.24 9.60
N LEU A 119 -12.08 0.15 9.87
CA LEU A 119 -12.88 0.00 11.08
C LEU A 119 -12.10 -0.82 12.11
N PHE A 120 -12.25 -0.48 13.39
CA PHE A 120 -11.65 -1.23 14.51
C PHE A 120 -12.73 -1.88 15.37
N PRO A 121 -13.40 -2.95 14.87
CA PRO A 121 -14.52 -3.56 15.57
C PRO A 121 -14.12 -4.21 16.90
N LEU A 122 -12.86 -4.67 17.04
CA LEU A 122 -12.38 -5.32 18.26
C LEU A 122 -11.05 -4.68 18.70
N ARG A 123 -11.00 -4.24 19.95
CA ARG A 123 -9.77 -3.81 20.63
C ARG A 123 -9.66 -4.60 21.92
N PHE A 124 -8.72 -5.53 21.97
CA PHE A 124 -8.51 -6.39 23.13
C PHE A 124 -7.83 -5.61 24.27
N ASN A 125 -6.87 -4.75 23.91
CA ASN A 125 -6.17 -3.86 24.82
C ASN A 125 -5.58 -2.67 24.02
N GLU A 126 -4.71 -1.87 24.64
CA GLU A 126 -4.07 -0.73 23.98
C GLU A 126 -3.08 -1.15 22.87
N GLN A 127 -2.63 -2.41 22.89
CA GLN A 127 -1.61 -2.93 21.99
C GLN A 127 -2.20 -3.79 20.85
N MET A 128 -3.32 -4.46 21.08
CA MET A 128 -3.89 -5.46 20.19
C MET A 128 -5.29 -5.08 19.74
N SER A 129 -5.50 -5.09 18.43
CA SER A 129 -6.82 -4.88 17.83
C SER A 129 -7.01 -5.70 16.57
N VAL A 130 -8.26 -5.90 16.19
CA VAL A 130 -8.64 -6.38 14.86
C VAL A 130 -9.21 -5.20 14.10
N SER A 131 -8.76 -5.01 12.87
CA SER A 131 -9.32 -4.02 11.97
C SER A 131 -9.80 -4.61 10.66
N VAL A 132 -10.71 -3.89 10.04
CA VAL A 132 -11.31 -4.22 8.75
C VAL A 132 -11.10 -3.05 7.81
N PRO A 133 -10.00 -3.03 7.04
CA PRO A 133 -9.81 -2.05 5.99
C PRO A 133 -10.65 -2.39 4.76
N ILE A 134 -11.41 -1.40 4.29
CA ILE A 134 -12.17 -1.41 3.06
C ILE A 134 -11.51 -0.37 2.15
N ARG A 135 -11.10 -0.79 0.95
CA ARG A 135 -10.46 0.06 -0.05
C ARG A 135 -11.32 0.10 -1.29
N VAL A 136 -11.47 1.28 -1.87
CA VAL A 136 -12.08 1.46 -3.19
C VAL A 136 -11.21 2.40 -4.00
N GLY A 137 -11.12 2.17 -5.30
CA GLY A 137 -10.25 2.97 -6.14
C GLY A 137 -10.33 2.59 -7.60
N GLY A 138 -9.35 3.08 -8.34
CA GLY A 138 -9.13 2.70 -9.72
C GLY A 138 -7.65 2.61 -10.02
N GLY A 139 -7.32 2.08 -11.18
CA GLY A 139 -5.95 1.89 -11.59
C GLY A 139 -5.82 1.62 -13.06
N ALA A 140 -4.59 1.32 -13.45
CA ALA A 140 -4.23 0.96 -14.80
C ALA A 140 -3.40 -0.31 -14.81
N VAL A 141 -3.73 -1.21 -15.73
CA VAL A 141 -2.90 -2.35 -16.10
C VAL A 141 -2.26 -2.05 -17.44
N ASN A 142 -0.97 -2.31 -17.54
CA ASN A 142 -0.27 -2.30 -18.83
C ASN A 142 0.32 -3.69 -19.08
N ALA A 143 0.05 -4.25 -20.25
CA ALA A 143 0.65 -5.49 -20.72
C ALA A 143 1.81 -5.16 -21.66
N LEU A 144 3.03 -5.55 -21.28
CA LEU A 144 4.23 -5.31 -22.07
C LEU A 144 4.65 -6.61 -22.76
N GLU A 145 4.73 -6.61 -24.08
CA GLU A 145 5.30 -7.73 -24.82
C GLU A 145 6.80 -7.90 -24.53
N ASN A 146 7.26 -9.16 -24.48
CA ASN A 146 8.66 -9.47 -24.21
C ASN A 146 9.55 -9.03 -25.38
N GLY A 147 10.17 -7.85 -25.25
CA GLY A 147 11.16 -7.33 -26.22
C GLY A 147 10.71 -6.08 -26.95
N ASP A 148 9.48 -5.63 -26.74
CA ASP A 148 8.99 -4.36 -27.27
C ASP A 148 9.10 -3.24 -26.22
N GLU A 149 9.51 -2.04 -26.65
CA GLU A 149 9.50 -0.81 -25.84
C GLU A 149 8.24 0.03 -26.12
N GLY A 150 7.37 -0.43 -27.03
CA GLY A 150 6.07 0.16 -27.32
C GLY A 150 5.08 -0.01 -26.16
N PHE A 151 4.38 1.08 -25.83
CA PHE A 151 3.25 1.05 -24.90
C PHE A 151 2.06 0.41 -25.61
N GLU A 152 1.77 -0.86 -25.32
CA GLU A 152 0.56 -1.51 -25.82
C GLU A 152 -0.47 -1.65 -24.69
N SER A 153 -1.65 -1.04 -24.93
CA SER A 153 -2.89 -1.11 -24.15
C SER A 153 -2.78 -0.82 -22.65
N GLU A 154 -3.08 0.42 -22.29
CA GLU A 154 -3.41 0.79 -20.91
C GLU A 154 -4.90 0.52 -20.70
N ASP A 155 -5.22 -0.49 -19.88
CA ASP A 155 -6.59 -0.76 -19.49
C ASP A 155 -6.87 -0.17 -18.10
N TYR A 156 -8.00 0.50 -17.95
CA TYR A 156 -8.37 1.19 -16.72
C TYR A 156 -9.44 0.39 -15.98
N PHE A 157 -9.19 0.12 -14.71
CA PHE A 157 -10.09 -0.69 -13.89
C PHE A 157 -10.53 0.05 -12.63
N PHE A 158 -11.65 -0.40 -12.08
CA PHE A 158 -12.05 -0.15 -10.71
C PHE A 158 -11.64 -1.32 -9.83
N VAL A 159 -11.26 -1.02 -8.59
CA VAL A 159 -10.83 -2.01 -7.61
C VAL A 159 -11.52 -1.77 -6.28
N ALA A 160 -11.96 -2.85 -5.65
CA ALA A 160 -12.50 -2.85 -4.30
C ALA A 160 -11.88 -3.99 -3.49
N ASP A 161 -11.35 -3.66 -2.31
CA ASP A 161 -10.77 -4.63 -1.40
C ASP A 161 -11.50 -4.58 -0.05
N MET A 162 -11.64 -5.75 0.57
CA MET A 162 -12.00 -5.86 1.98
C MET A 162 -11.10 -6.91 2.61
N ALA A 163 -10.56 -6.60 3.80
CA ALA A 163 -9.66 -7.50 4.52
C ALA A 163 -9.94 -7.52 6.02
N ALA A 164 -9.37 -8.50 6.70
CA ALA A 164 -9.30 -8.57 8.16
C ALA A 164 -7.83 -8.57 8.58
N HIS A 165 -7.47 -7.68 9.49
CA HIS A 165 -6.10 -7.46 9.95
C HIS A 165 -6.03 -7.60 11.46
N PHE A 166 -5.02 -8.36 11.94
CA PHE A 166 -4.61 -8.36 13.33
C PHE A 166 -3.51 -7.32 13.50
N ASN A 167 -3.74 -6.36 14.38
CA ASN A 167 -2.84 -5.25 14.64
C ASN A 167 -2.16 -5.44 16.01
N TYR A 168 -0.85 -5.26 16.02
CA TYR A 168 0.00 -5.22 17.20
C TYR A 168 0.81 -3.93 17.23
N ARG A 169 0.56 -3.12 18.24
CA ARG A 169 1.23 -1.84 18.48
C ARG A 169 2.53 -2.07 19.24
N ILE A 170 3.65 -1.91 18.55
CA ILE A 170 5.00 -2.08 19.09
C ILE A 170 5.37 -0.89 19.97
N THR A 171 5.09 0.32 19.49
CA THR A 171 5.34 1.57 20.23
C THR A 171 4.08 2.44 20.21
N ARG A 172 4.05 3.55 20.96
CA ARG A 172 2.89 4.46 20.96
C ARG A 172 2.48 4.91 19.54
N MET A 173 3.45 4.99 18.62
CA MET A 173 3.24 5.40 17.23
C MET A 173 3.24 4.23 16.24
N LEU A 174 4.09 3.22 16.44
CA LEU A 174 4.29 2.15 15.46
C LEU A 174 3.36 0.95 15.71
N GLU A 175 2.60 0.60 14.69
CA GLU A 175 1.69 -0.54 14.64
C GLU A 175 2.04 -1.46 13.48
N VAL A 176 2.16 -2.75 13.76
CA VAL A 176 2.35 -3.80 12.76
C VAL A 176 1.05 -4.55 12.60
N SER A 177 0.59 -4.71 11.37
CA SER A 177 -0.61 -5.44 11.04
C SER A 177 -0.28 -6.61 10.13
N ILE A 178 -0.83 -7.78 10.42
CA ILE A 178 -0.83 -8.92 9.51
C ILE A 178 -2.28 -9.31 9.22
N GLY A 179 -2.59 -9.54 7.96
CA GLY A 179 -3.95 -9.82 7.56
C GLY A 179 -4.05 -10.36 6.15
N GLY A 180 -5.29 -10.52 5.73
CA GLY A 180 -5.62 -10.93 4.38
C GLY A 180 -7.06 -10.60 4.07
N GLY A 181 -7.36 -10.61 2.79
CA GLY A 181 -8.67 -10.21 2.29
C GLY A 181 -8.93 -10.74 0.91
N TYR A 182 -9.96 -10.19 0.30
CA TYR A 182 -10.33 -10.46 -1.07
C TYR A 182 -10.38 -9.15 -1.85
N ARG A 183 -9.85 -9.20 -3.06
CA ARG A 183 -9.80 -8.07 -3.99
C ARG A 183 -10.69 -8.37 -5.19
N MET A 184 -11.50 -7.39 -5.55
CA MET A 184 -12.45 -7.44 -6.67
C MET A 184 -12.09 -6.37 -7.69
N PHE A 185 -12.26 -6.71 -8.97
CA PHE A 185 -11.97 -5.84 -10.09
C PHE A 185 -13.19 -5.70 -11.01
N ALA A 186 -13.29 -4.54 -11.66
CA ALA A 186 -14.28 -4.28 -12.70
C ALA A 186 -13.69 -3.37 -13.77
N GLY A 187 -14.00 -3.63 -15.04
CA GLY A 187 -13.57 -2.82 -16.19
C GLY A 187 -12.31 -3.31 -16.90
N ILE A 188 -11.74 -4.46 -16.53
CA ILE A 188 -10.65 -5.11 -17.28
C ILE A 188 -11.27 -5.90 -18.44
N GLU A 189 -10.95 -5.49 -19.67
CA GLU A 189 -11.51 -6.06 -20.91
C GLU A 189 -10.47 -6.23 -22.04
N GLU A 190 -9.25 -5.69 -21.90
CA GLU A 190 -8.21 -5.74 -22.94
C GLU A 190 -7.24 -6.93 -22.80
N ASN A 191 -6.60 -7.35 -23.90
CA ASN A 191 -5.57 -8.41 -23.94
C ASN A 191 -5.97 -9.82 -23.47
N ASN A 192 -7.23 -10.23 -23.66
CA ASN A 192 -7.77 -11.49 -23.13
C ASN A 192 -7.63 -11.60 -21.59
N LEU A 193 -7.63 -10.46 -20.91
CA LEU A 193 -7.70 -10.38 -19.47
C LEU A 193 -9.15 -10.15 -19.07
N GLU A 194 -9.65 -10.97 -18.15
CA GLU A 194 -10.98 -10.78 -17.57
C GLU A 194 -10.86 -10.29 -16.12
N ASN A 195 -11.88 -9.58 -15.62
CA ASN A 195 -11.94 -9.16 -14.21
C ASN A 195 -11.69 -10.32 -13.23
N MET A 196 -12.13 -11.54 -13.59
CA MET A 196 -11.97 -12.72 -12.76
C MET A 196 -10.50 -13.17 -12.63
N ASP A 197 -9.65 -12.89 -13.63
CA ASP A 197 -8.22 -13.21 -13.59
C ASP A 197 -7.46 -12.38 -12.53
N PHE A 198 -8.07 -11.30 -12.07
CA PHE A 198 -7.52 -10.42 -11.05
C PHE A 198 -8.23 -10.57 -9.70
N CYS A 199 -9.46 -11.10 -9.68
CA CYS A 199 -10.23 -11.31 -8.46
C CYS A 199 -9.60 -12.41 -7.60
N THR A 200 -8.96 -12.02 -6.49
CA THR A 200 -8.05 -12.92 -5.77
C THR A 200 -8.10 -12.69 -4.26
N PRO A 201 -7.87 -13.75 -3.46
CA PRO A 201 -7.41 -13.56 -2.10
C PRO A 201 -6.03 -12.89 -2.09
N PHE A 202 -5.75 -12.10 -1.06
CA PHE A 202 -4.43 -11.54 -0.83
C PHE A 202 -4.04 -11.63 0.65
N GLY A 203 -2.73 -11.73 0.89
CA GLY A 203 -2.12 -11.55 2.20
C GLY A 203 -1.40 -10.21 2.27
N GLU A 204 -1.42 -9.54 3.42
CA GLU A 204 -0.76 -8.25 3.61
C GLU A 204 -0.07 -8.18 4.98
N LEU A 205 1.19 -7.72 4.97
CA LEU A 205 1.92 -7.23 6.14
C LEU A 205 2.03 -5.71 6.02
N ARG A 206 1.69 -4.98 7.08
CA ARG A 206 1.64 -3.52 7.07
C ARG A 206 2.31 -2.95 8.33
N PHE A 207 3.05 -1.87 8.15
CA PHE A 207 3.63 -1.04 9.19
C PHE A 207 2.96 0.33 9.12
N THR A 208 2.32 0.75 10.21
CA THR A 208 1.59 2.02 10.30
C THR A 208 2.16 2.86 11.42
N ILE A 209 2.49 4.10 11.12
CA ILE A 209 2.84 5.13 12.10
C ILE A 209 1.57 5.96 12.33
N ARG A 210 1.16 6.09 13.59
CA ARG A 210 0.01 6.89 14.03
C ARG A 210 0.48 7.94 15.03
N GLU A 211 0.18 9.21 14.80
CA GLU A 211 0.60 10.34 15.64
C GLU A 211 -0.39 10.66 16.76
#